data_AF-S9W1S4-F1
#
_entry.id   AF-S9W1S4-F1
#
_cell.length_a   1.000
_cell.length_b   1.000
_cell.length_c   1.000
_cell.angle_alpha   90.00
_cell.angle_beta   90.00
_cell.angle_gamma   90.00
#
_symmetry.space_group_name_H-M   'P 1'
#
loop_
_entity.id
_entity.type
_entity.pdbx_description
1 polymer ?
#
loop_
_entity_poly.entity_id
_entity_poly.type
_entity_poly.pdbx_seq_one_letter_code
_entity_poly.pdbx_strand_id
1 'polypeptide(L)'
;MIKPKQLANLLKQAVEENMPNVMVFTSTGSLLSYVSYEEPEDALKRLDLVKRIRSTAALAGNIYSLYSGTNPSPLVAESTDDIIAHQRDVLFETIIEFEKGKLLIAAIPTEGYQDILISKEPLLLGIVGTEHAKEGMMQLKSERLKDSITNELSTIGKLG
;
A
#
# COMPACT_ATOMS: atom_id res chain seq x y z
N MET A 1 14.10 10.34 8.49
CA MET A 1 13.52 10.19 7.13
C MET A 1 13.96 8.85 6.56
N ILE A 2 13.03 7.97 6.11
CA ILE A 2 13.43 6.72 5.44
C ILE A 2 14.18 7.09 4.16
N LYS A 3 15.34 6.48 3.92
CA LYS A 3 16.07 6.73 2.67
C LYS A 3 15.29 6.09 1.52
N PRO A 4 15.01 6.82 0.41
CA PRO A 4 14.23 6.30 -0.71
C PRO A 4 14.73 4.95 -1.26
N LYS A 5 16.05 4.75 -1.28
CA LYS A 5 16.68 3.48 -1.71
C LYS A 5 16.35 2.30 -0.78
N GLN A 6 16.29 2.54 0.53
CA GLN A 6 15.93 1.49 1.50
C GLN A 6 14.45 1.11 1.37
N LEU A 7 13.58 2.11 1.22
CA LEU A 7 12.15 1.86 0.97
C LEU A 7 11.94 1.05 -0.31
N ALA A 8 12.57 1.44 -1.42
CA ALA A 8 12.49 0.69 -2.67
C ALA A 8 12.99 -0.76 -2.52
N ASN A 9 14.08 -1.00 -1.79
CA ASN A 9 14.59 -2.35 -1.54
C ASN A 9 13.61 -3.22 -0.74
N LEU A 10 12.89 -2.65 0.22
CA LEU A 10 11.83 -3.36 0.95
C LEU A 10 10.67 -3.71 0.04
N LEU A 11 10.16 -2.73 -0.72
CA LEU A 11 9.03 -2.96 -1.64
C LEU A 11 9.36 -4.04 -2.69
N LYS A 12 10.62 -4.09 -3.16
CA LYS A 12 11.08 -5.09 -4.13
C LYS A 12 10.90 -6.53 -3.65
N GLN A 13 10.86 -6.78 -2.34
CA GLN A 13 10.68 -8.14 -1.80
C GLN A 13 9.26 -8.68 -1.98
N ALA A 14 8.27 -7.79 -2.15
CA ALA A 14 6.88 -8.19 -2.33
C ALA A 14 6.50 -8.36 -3.81
N VAL A 15 7.31 -7.82 -4.70
CA VAL A 15 7.07 -7.80 -6.14
C VAL A 15 7.40 -9.16 -6.76
N GLU A 16 6.47 -9.69 -7.55
CA GLU A 16 6.61 -10.92 -8.33
C GLU A 16 5.66 -10.88 -9.53
N GLU A 17 5.71 -11.87 -10.41
CA GLU A 17 4.90 -11.92 -11.64
C GLU A 17 3.40 -11.68 -11.40
N ASN A 18 2.84 -12.30 -10.35
CA ASN A 18 1.42 -12.15 -10.00
C ASN A 18 1.12 -10.88 -9.17
N MET A 19 2.14 -10.21 -8.65
CA MET A 19 2.02 -8.93 -7.93
C MET A 19 3.02 -7.94 -8.52
N PRO A 20 2.77 -7.49 -9.77
CA PRO A 20 3.78 -6.83 -10.56
C PRO A 20 4.14 -5.45 -10.03
N ASN A 21 3.29 -4.80 -9.23
CA ASN A 21 3.59 -3.46 -8.74
C ASN A 21 3.26 -3.31 -7.26
N VAL A 22 4.19 -2.70 -6.54
CA VAL A 22 4.01 -2.31 -5.14
C VAL A 22 4.39 -0.84 -5.00
N MET A 23 3.57 -0.08 -4.28
CA MET A 23 3.71 1.37 -4.17
C MET A 23 3.38 1.86 -2.77
N VAL A 24 4.04 2.95 -2.38
CA VAL A 24 3.76 3.72 -1.17
C VAL A 24 3.37 5.13 -1.59
N PHE A 25 2.24 5.59 -1.09
CA PHE A 25 1.63 6.87 -1.44
C PHE A 25 0.89 7.43 -0.24
N THR A 26 0.42 8.67 -0.32
CA THR A 26 -0.39 9.30 0.73
C THR A 26 -1.88 9.16 0.45
N SER A 27 -2.73 9.40 1.45
CA SER A 27 -4.19 9.48 1.28
C SER A 27 -4.66 10.49 0.21
N THR A 28 -3.87 11.53 -0.10
CA THR A 28 -4.15 12.46 -1.21
C THR A 28 -3.74 11.93 -2.59
N GLY A 29 -3.16 10.73 -2.65
CA GLY A 29 -2.73 10.12 -3.90
C GLY A 29 -1.31 10.49 -4.33
N SER A 30 -0.54 11.18 -3.48
CA SER A 30 0.84 11.54 -3.79
C SER A 30 1.75 10.33 -3.71
N LEU A 31 2.31 9.91 -4.84
CA LEU A 31 3.22 8.76 -4.92
C LEU A 31 4.59 9.10 -4.30
N LEU A 32 5.03 8.30 -3.34
CA LEU A 32 6.33 8.46 -2.66
C LEU A 32 7.39 7.50 -3.20
N SER A 33 7.03 6.24 -3.41
CA SER A 33 7.91 5.20 -3.95
C SER A 33 7.10 4.12 -4.62
N TYR A 34 7.67 3.47 -5.63
CA TYR A 34 7.10 2.28 -6.24
C TYR A 34 8.21 1.35 -6.72
N VAL A 35 7.87 0.07 -6.87
CA VAL A 35 8.69 -0.93 -7.54
C VAL A 35 7.78 -1.74 -8.46
N SER A 36 8.30 -2.04 -9.65
CA SER A 36 7.67 -2.92 -10.63
C SER A 36 8.51 -4.19 -10.81
N TYR A 37 7.86 -5.32 -11.09
CA TYR A 37 8.52 -6.60 -11.35
C TYR A 37 9.39 -6.52 -12.60
N GLU A 38 8.80 -5.97 -13.66
CA GLU A 38 9.50 -5.61 -14.88
C GLU A 38 9.51 -4.09 -15.01
N GLU A 39 10.71 -3.52 -15.08
CA GLU A 39 10.90 -2.12 -15.43
C GLU A 39 11.38 -2.05 -16.87
N PRO A 40 10.59 -1.47 -17.81
CA PRO A 40 10.98 -1.41 -19.21
C PRO A 40 12.32 -0.69 -19.41
N GLU A 41 13.19 -1.24 -20.26
CA GLU A 41 14.42 -0.56 -20.68
C GLU A 41 14.11 0.65 -21.56
N ASP A 42 13.08 0.54 -22.41
CA ASP A 42 12.61 1.61 -23.27
C ASP A 42 12.01 2.79 -22.48
N ALA A 43 12.48 4.00 -22.77
CA ALA A 43 12.14 5.20 -22.02
C ALA A 43 10.65 5.59 -22.15
N LEU A 44 10.02 5.37 -23.31
CA LEU A 44 8.61 5.69 -23.52
C LEU A 44 7.72 4.73 -22.75
N LYS A 45 8.02 3.43 -22.82
CA LYS A 45 7.31 2.40 -22.04
C LYS A 45 7.47 2.63 -20.53
N ARG A 46 8.65 3.04 -20.08
CA ARG A 46 8.88 3.39 -18.66
C ARG A 46 8.06 4.60 -18.24
N LEU A 47 8.00 5.64 -19.08
CA LEU A 47 7.17 6.82 -18.83
C LEU A 47 5.69 6.43 -18.69
N ASP A 48 5.20 5.55 -19.55
CA ASP A 48 3.81 5.09 -19.50
C ASP A 48 3.51 4.24 -18.27
N LEU A 49 4.44 3.35 -17.86
CA LEU A 49 4.34 2.62 -16.59
C LEU A 49 4.25 3.60 -15.40
N VAL A 50 5.17 4.56 -15.33
CA VAL A 50 5.20 5.56 -14.24
C VAL A 50 3.89 6.35 -14.18
N LYS A 51 3.35 6.77 -15.33
CA LYS A 51 2.06 7.47 -15.41
C LYS A 51 0.94 6.60 -14.85
N ARG A 52 0.87 5.32 -15.25
CA ARG A 52 -0.13 4.38 -14.74
C ARG A 52 -0.03 4.23 -13.23
N ILE A 53 1.16 4.01 -12.69
CA ILE A 53 1.36 3.87 -11.23
C ILE A 53 0.92 5.11 -10.47
N ARG A 54 1.26 6.31 -10.95
CA ARG A 54 0.80 7.56 -10.34
C ARG A 54 -0.71 7.70 -10.38
N SER A 55 -1.34 7.37 -11.52
CA SER A 55 -2.80 7.37 -11.63
C SER A 55 -3.45 6.36 -10.68
N THR A 56 -2.89 5.16 -10.56
CA THR A 56 -3.38 4.14 -9.63
C THR A 56 -3.26 4.61 -8.19
N ALA A 57 -2.12 5.18 -7.78
CA ALA A 57 -1.95 5.76 -6.46
C ALA A 57 -2.95 6.89 -6.19
N ALA A 58 -3.20 7.76 -7.17
CA ALA A 58 -4.19 8.83 -7.05
C ALA A 58 -5.61 8.29 -6.82
N LEU A 59 -6.02 7.29 -7.61
CA LEU A 59 -7.32 6.65 -7.46
C LEU A 59 -7.41 5.90 -6.13
N ALA A 60 -6.38 5.15 -5.75
CA ALA A 60 -6.32 4.40 -4.50
C ALA A 60 -6.43 5.31 -3.27
N GLY A 61 -5.71 6.45 -3.27
CA GLY A 61 -5.77 7.44 -2.20
C GLY A 61 -7.17 8.01 -2.04
N ASN A 62 -7.83 8.34 -3.15
CA ASN A 62 -9.22 8.81 -3.13
C ASN A 62 -10.19 7.74 -2.58
N ILE A 63 -10.04 6.48 -3.01
CA ILE A 63 -10.90 5.38 -2.54
C ILE A 63 -10.71 5.17 -1.04
N TYR A 64 -9.47 5.12 -0.56
CA TYR A 64 -9.18 5.02 0.86
C TYR A 64 -9.78 6.18 1.66
N SER A 65 -9.61 7.41 1.16
CA SER A 65 -10.15 8.62 1.81
C SER A 65 -11.68 8.62 1.87
N LEU A 66 -12.35 8.10 0.84
CA LEU A 66 -13.80 7.93 0.84
C LEU A 66 -14.23 6.94 1.91
N TYR A 67 -13.68 5.71 1.93
CA TYR A 67 -14.08 4.69 2.90
C TYR A 67 -13.77 5.09 4.34
N SER A 68 -12.62 5.73 4.59
CA SER A 68 -12.25 6.21 5.92
C SER A 68 -13.08 7.42 6.37
N GLY A 69 -13.51 8.29 5.44
CA GLY A 69 -14.38 9.43 5.73
C GLY A 69 -15.84 9.06 5.95
N THR A 70 -16.35 8.01 5.28
CA THR A 70 -17.76 7.59 5.38
C THR A 70 -18.03 6.56 6.48
N ASN A 71 -17.01 5.85 6.98
CA ASN A 71 -17.15 4.82 8.02
C ASN A 71 -16.18 5.05 9.19
N PRO A 72 -16.54 5.85 10.20
CA PRO A 72 -15.80 5.87 11.47
C PRO A 72 -16.08 4.64 12.36
N SER A 73 -16.93 3.69 11.94
CA SER A 73 -17.33 2.52 12.72
C SER A 73 -17.19 1.22 11.90
N PRO A 74 -16.53 0.16 12.43
CA PRO A 74 -16.26 -1.07 11.69
C PRO A 74 -17.52 -1.95 11.71
N LEU A 75 -18.40 -1.75 10.74
CA LEU A 75 -19.42 -2.74 10.40
C LEU A 75 -19.15 -3.20 8.98
N VAL A 76 -18.40 -4.30 8.92
CA VAL A 76 -18.56 -5.44 8.01
C VAL A 76 -19.33 -5.10 6.73
N ALA A 77 -18.59 -4.85 5.65
CA ALA A 77 -19.15 -5.07 4.32
C ALA A 77 -19.11 -6.58 4.07
N GLU A 78 -20.29 -7.19 4.07
CA GLU A 78 -20.54 -8.61 3.92
C GLU A 78 -19.94 -9.17 2.63
N SER A 79 -19.01 -10.10 2.78
CA SER A 79 -18.85 -11.26 1.89
C SER A 79 -18.82 -12.48 2.79
N THR A 80 -19.72 -13.41 2.52
CA THR A 80 -19.93 -14.70 3.17
C THR A 80 -18.63 -15.49 3.36
N ASP A 81 -18.53 -16.13 4.53
CA ASP A 81 -17.60 -17.17 4.96
C ASP A 81 -16.12 -16.77 5.15
N ASP A 82 -15.82 -16.08 6.26
CA ASP A 82 -14.93 -16.56 7.34
C ASP A 82 -14.58 -15.41 8.29
N ILE A 83 -15.25 -15.39 9.45
CA ILE A 83 -15.02 -14.41 10.51
C ILE A 83 -13.74 -14.78 11.26
N ILE A 84 -12.60 -14.19 10.89
CA ILE A 84 -11.46 -14.07 11.80
C ILE A 84 -11.65 -12.79 12.60
N ALA A 85 -12.21 -12.96 13.80
CA ALA A 85 -12.34 -11.93 14.81
C ALA A 85 -10.97 -11.56 15.38
N HIS A 86 -10.46 -10.37 15.04
CA HIS A 86 -9.51 -9.64 15.88
C HIS A 86 -10.10 -8.28 16.26
N GLN A 87 -10.34 -8.14 17.57
CA GLN A 87 -10.88 -6.95 18.22
C GLN A 87 -9.86 -5.82 18.20
N ARG A 88 -10.36 -4.60 17.90
CA ARG A 88 -9.75 -3.28 18.11
C ARG A 88 -8.39 -3.07 17.43
N ASP A 89 -8.42 -2.58 16.20
CA ASP A 89 -7.83 -1.29 15.80
C ASP A 89 -7.87 -1.15 14.26
N VAL A 90 -8.38 0.01 13.80
CA VAL A 90 -8.15 0.67 12.51
C VAL A 90 -8.42 -0.11 11.20
N LEU A 91 -9.31 0.44 10.36
CA LEU A 91 -9.69 0.01 9.00
C LEU A 91 -8.71 -0.91 8.24
N PHE A 92 -9.07 -2.20 8.22
CA PHE A 92 -9.32 -3.07 7.06
C PHE A 92 -8.56 -2.73 5.77
N GLU A 93 -7.63 -3.61 5.40
CA GLU A 93 -7.10 -3.69 4.05
C GLU A 93 -8.27 -3.76 3.05
N THR A 94 -8.26 -2.88 2.06
CA THR A 94 -9.29 -2.82 1.02
C THR A 94 -8.76 -3.52 -0.22
N ILE A 95 -9.45 -4.57 -0.68
CA ILE A 95 -9.16 -5.23 -1.96
C ILE A 95 -10.22 -4.82 -2.96
N ILE A 96 -9.77 -4.40 -4.14
CA ILE A 96 -10.62 -4.00 -5.26
C ILE A 96 -10.30 -4.92 -6.42
N GLU A 97 -11.27 -5.71 -6.84
CA GLU A 97 -11.17 -6.53 -8.04
C GLU A 97 -11.56 -5.73 -9.29
N PHE A 98 -10.87 -5.98 -10.38
CA PHE A 98 -11.18 -5.44 -11.70
C PHE A 98 -10.91 -6.51 -12.76
N GLU A 99 -11.40 -6.29 -13.99
CA GLU A 99 -11.42 -7.28 -15.07
C GLU A 99 -10.09 -8.02 -15.30
N LYS A 100 -8.94 -7.37 -15.01
CA LYS A 100 -7.60 -7.92 -15.25
C LYS A 100 -6.71 -7.97 -14.01
N GLY A 101 -7.29 -7.92 -12.81
CA GLY A 101 -6.49 -8.00 -11.60
C GLY A 101 -7.16 -7.48 -10.34
N LYS A 102 -6.30 -7.22 -9.35
CA LYS A 102 -6.71 -6.80 -8.02
C LYS A 102 -5.83 -5.67 -7.53
N LEU A 103 -6.37 -4.80 -6.68
CA LEU A 103 -5.63 -3.75 -5.99
C LEU A 103 -5.91 -3.87 -4.50
N LEU A 104 -4.87 -4.15 -3.72
CA LEU A 104 -4.92 -4.05 -2.26
C LEU A 104 -4.44 -2.67 -1.83
N ILE A 105 -5.19 -2.03 -0.94
CA ILE A 105 -4.88 -0.74 -0.33
C ILE A 105 -4.89 -0.92 1.18
N ALA A 106 -3.80 -0.57 1.87
CA ALA A 106 -3.71 -0.68 3.32
C ALA A 106 -3.03 0.56 3.92
N ALA A 107 -3.50 1.00 5.09
CA ALA A 107 -2.81 2.04 5.84
C ALA A 107 -1.55 1.47 6.49
N ILE A 108 -0.44 2.19 6.38
CA ILE A 108 0.80 1.89 7.11
C ILE A 108 0.65 2.53 8.50
N PRO A 109 0.76 1.78 9.59
CA PRO A 109 0.70 2.34 10.93
C PRO A 109 1.82 3.36 11.15
N THR A 110 1.44 4.60 11.50
CA THR A 110 2.39 5.68 11.80
C THR A 110 2.18 6.28 13.20
N GLU A 111 1.36 5.64 14.04
CA GLU A 111 1.12 6.08 15.41
C GLU A 111 2.42 6.13 16.21
N GLY A 112 2.65 7.24 16.92
CA GLY A 112 3.91 7.50 17.62
C GLY A 112 5.05 8.08 16.78
N TYR A 113 4.89 8.22 15.46
CA TYR A 113 5.92 8.78 14.55
C TYR A 113 5.48 10.07 13.84
N GLN A 114 4.37 10.65 14.26
CA GLN A 114 3.74 11.82 13.62
C GLN A 114 4.66 13.04 13.56
N ASP A 115 5.52 13.25 14.56
CA ASP A 115 6.44 14.38 14.63
C ASP A 115 7.70 14.21 13.74
N ILE A 116 7.95 12.98 13.25
CA ILE A 116 9.13 12.64 12.43
C ILE A 116 8.77 12.64 10.93
N LEU A 117 7.47 12.50 10.62
CA LEU A 117 6.97 12.46 9.25
C LEU A 117 6.73 13.87 8.72
N ILE A 118 7.20 14.13 7.49
CA ILE A 118 7.02 15.42 6.80
C ILE A 118 5.53 15.69 6.50
N SER A 119 4.73 14.63 6.35
CA SER A 119 3.30 14.72 6.10
C SER A 119 2.50 14.21 7.29
N LYS A 120 1.44 14.94 7.63
CA LYS A 120 0.40 14.51 8.58
C LYS A 120 -0.62 13.56 7.95
N GLU A 121 -0.53 13.35 6.64
CA GLU A 121 -1.44 12.47 5.91
C GLU A 121 -1.08 11.01 6.16
N PRO A 122 -2.09 10.12 6.26
CA PRO A 122 -1.85 8.68 6.32
C PRO A 122 -0.98 8.20 5.15
N LEU A 123 0.04 7.42 5.49
CA LEU A 123 0.83 6.66 4.52
C LEU A 123 0.08 5.39 4.16
N LEU A 124 -0.02 5.11 2.86
CA LEU A 124 -0.74 3.98 2.31
C LEU A 124 0.22 3.08 1.52
N LEU A 125 0.00 1.78 1.65
CA LEU A 125 0.59 0.73 0.83
C LEU A 125 -0.42 0.29 -0.23
N GLY A 126 0.06 0.15 -1.46
CA GLY A 126 -0.70 -0.40 -2.58
C GLY A 126 0.01 -1.59 -3.19
N ILE A 127 -0.71 -2.69 -3.40
CA ILE A 127 -0.22 -3.86 -4.13
C ILE A 127 -1.16 -4.12 -5.30
N VAL A 128 -0.64 -4.02 -6.52
CA VAL A 128 -1.35 -4.39 -7.74
C VAL A 128 -1.05 -5.85 -8.02
N GLY A 129 -2.10 -6.67 -8.01
CA GLY A 129 -2.09 -8.07 -8.41
C GLY A 129 -2.67 -8.27 -9.80
N THR A 130 -2.23 -9.33 -10.50
CA THR A 130 -2.88 -9.83 -11.71
C THR A 130 -4.17 -10.57 -11.35
N GLU A 131 -4.92 -11.04 -12.36
CA GLU A 131 -6.11 -11.89 -12.15
C GLU A 131 -5.79 -13.18 -11.37
N HIS A 132 -4.55 -13.69 -11.49
CA HIS A 132 -4.07 -14.87 -10.81
C HIS A 132 -3.54 -14.61 -9.39
N ALA A 133 -3.47 -13.35 -8.96
CA ALA A 133 -3.07 -13.00 -7.61
C ALA A 133 -4.08 -13.55 -6.59
N LYS A 134 -3.57 -14.34 -5.63
CA LYS A 134 -4.36 -14.83 -4.50
C LYS A 134 -4.44 -13.76 -3.43
N GLU A 135 -5.65 -13.39 -3.02
CA GLU A 135 -5.91 -12.32 -2.04
C GLU A 135 -5.19 -12.57 -0.71
N GLY A 136 -5.29 -13.77 -0.15
CA GLY A 136 -4.59 -14.11 1.09
C GLY A 136 -3.07 -13.95 1.01
N MET A 137 -2.47 -14.12 -0.17
CA MET A 137 -1.04 -13.85 -0.37
C MET A 137 -0.75 -12.35 -0.44
N MET A 138 -1.62 -11.58 -1.11
CA MET A 138 -1.51 -10.12 -1.16
C MET A 138 -1.59 -9.52 0.25
N GLN A 139 -2.54 -9.99 1.06
CA GLN A 139 -2.71 -9.57 2.46
C GLN A 139 -1.48 -9.93 3.31
N LEU A 140 -0.99 -11.17 3.21
CA LEU A 140 0.22 -11.60 3.94
C LEU A 140 1.44 -10.73 3.59
N LYS A 141 1.62 -10.40 2.31
CA LYS A 141 2.71 -9.51 1.87
C LYS A 141 2.50 -8.08 2.33
N SER A 142 1.27 -7.59 2.34
CA SER A 142 0.90 -6.27 2.88
C SER A 142 1.28 -6.16 4.35
N GLU A 143 0.85 -7.11 5.20
CA GLU A 143 1.18 -7.12 6.63
C GLU A 143 2.68 -7.09 6.88
N ARG A 144 3.44 -7.99 6.23
CA ARG A 144 4.90 -8.03 6.39
C ARG A 144 5.61 -6.76 5.95
N LEU A 145 5.13 -6.11 4.88
CA LEU A 145 5.68 -4.85 4.41
C LEU A 145 5.33 -3.70 5.35
N LYS A 146 4.09 -3.61 5.84
CA LYS A 146 3.68 -2.61 6.83
C LYS A 146 4.54 -2.70 8.07
N ASP A 147 4.76 -3.91 8.61
CA ASP A 147 5.63 -4.13 9.76
C ASP A 147 7.06 -3.67 9.49
N SER A 148 7.62 -4.08 8.34
CA SER A 148 8.99 -3.72 7.95
C SER A 148 9.18 -2.21 7.81
N ILE A 149 8.23 -1.53 7.15
CA ILE A 149 8.26 -0.07 6.97
C ILE A 149 8.10 0.64 8.31
N THR A 150 7.19 0.17 9.18
CA THR A 150 6.94 0.74 10.51
C THR A 150 8.17 0.57 11.41
N ASN A 151 8.84 -0.58 11.36
CA ASN A 151 10.09 -0.82 12.09
C ASN A 151 11.22 0.10 11.63
N GLU A 152 11.36 0.34 10.32
CA GLU A 152 12.33 1.31 9.79
C GLU A 152 12.01 2.75 10.24
N LEU A 153 10.73 3.14 10.24
CA LEU A 153 10.29 4.42 10.79
C LEU A 153 10.66 4.55 12.27
N SER A 154 10.50 3.48 13.05
CA SER A 154 10.84 3.46 14.48
C SER A 154 12.33 3.65 14.78
N THR A 155 13.18 3.10 13.91
CA THR A 155 14.64 3.15 14.09
C THR A 155 15.17 4.57 13.89
N ILE A 156 14.54 5.34 13.01
CA ILE A 156 14.87 6.75 12.76
C ILE A 156 14.57 7.61 14.00
N GLY A 157 13.46 7.34 14.71
CA GLY A 157 13.05 8.12 15.89
C GLY A 157 13.96 7.96 17.12
N LYS A 158 14.82 6.93 17.15
CA LYS A 158 15.76 6.67 18.25
C LYS A 158 17.15 7.28 18.06
N LEU A 159 17.44 7.80 16.86
CA LEU A 159 18.75 8.36 16.49
C LEU A 159 18.74 9.90 16.38
N GLY A 160 17.59 10.54 16.66
CA GLY A 160 17.46 11.99 16.84
C GLY A 160 17.42 12.34 18.32
#